data_AF-A0A938W7C1-F1
#
_entry.id   AF-A0A938W7C1-F1
#
_cell.length_a   1.000
_cell.length_b   1.000
_cell.length_c   1.000
_cell.angle_alpha   90.00
_cell.angle_beta   90.00
_cell.angle_gamma   90.00
#
_symmetry.space_group_name_H-M   'P 1'
#
loop_
_entity.id
_entity.type
_entity.pdbx_description
1 polymer ?
#
loop_
_entity_poly.entity_id
_entity_poly.type
_entity_poly.pdbx_seq_one_letter_code
_entity_poly.pdbx_strand_id
1 'polypeptide(L)'
;MRTEAPGPPDPLAGRRILVGISGSIAAVKLPLVVSALAKRGAEVRCVLTPSAERLVSAVALASLSRQRCFLDADQWSPTAPRPLHVELAEWAELVLLAPLSATSLGRWVHGLGDSLLASILLATEAPVLAAAAMNTAMWASPGVLANWRQLQAFERVLPLGPAEGLLACDRQGTGRMAEPELLLLALESLATWGWRRDWQGRRLLVTAGPTREWLDPARTISNPSTGRMGVLLAQAARLRGAEVQLLHGPLQLDPAWLEGLECQPIDTGEQLQQQLRLRQPGVEAIAMAAAVADHRPVAAQPQKLDKQALAAQLDQGWEAVPDLLQELVQRRPAGQRILGFAAHSGDVLPQAQAKFARKGCDLLFANPIDRPGAGFAVSSNQGWLLGPGDAVEPIAPQSKLAVAHRLLTALGGLLPGVAASGGQG
;
A
#
# COMPACT_ATOMS: atom_id res chain seq x y z
N MET A 1 -4.14 -31.99 7.98
CA MET A 1 -3.32 -30.78 7.76
C MET A 1 -2.91 -30.78 6.30
N ARG A 2 -3.47 -29.90 5.47
CA ARG A 2 -2.97 -29.71 4.10
C ARG A 2 -1.64 -28.97 4.25
N THR A 3 -0.54 -29.61 3.88
CA THR A 3 0.76 -28.97 3.74
C THR A 3 0.62 -27.89 2.68
N GLU A 4 0.57 -26.62 3.09
CA GLU A 4 0.63 -25.50 2.16
C GLU A 4 1.94 -25.63 1.36
N ALA A 5 1.85 -25.60 0.04
CA ALA A 5 3.03 -25.47 -0.80
C ALA A 5 3.83 -24.24 -0.33
N PRO A 6 5.18 -24.31 -0.27
CA PRO A 6 5.97 -23.17 0.16
C PRO A 6 5.59 -21.95 -0.67
N GLY A 7 5.13 -20.90 0.01
CA GLY A 7 4.74 -19.66 -0.62
C GLY A 7 5.91 -19.04 -1.40
N PRO A 8 5.64 -18.04 -2.27
CA PRO A 8 6.70 -17.29 -2.92
C PRO A 8 7.68 -16.73 -1.87
N PRO A 9 8.99 -16.63 -2.18
CA PRO A 9 9.98 -16.12 -1.24
C PRO A 9 9.61 -14.70 -0.78
N ASP A 10 9.85 -14.39 0.50
CA ASP A 10 9.61 -13.06 1.05
C ASP A 10 10.51 -12.04 0.32
N PRO A 11 9.96 -10.95 -0.26
CA PRO A 11 10.76 -9.94 -0.97
C PRO A 11 11.87 -9.29 -0.15
N LEU A 12 11.78 -9.34 1.18
CA LEU A 12 12.77 -8.78 2.10
C LEU A 12 13.86 -9.79 2.51
N ALA A 13 13.69 -11.08 2.25
CA ALA A 13 14.67 -12.09 2.63
C ALA A 13 16.00 -11.84 1.89
N GLY A 14 17.10 -11.79 2.65
CA GLY A 14 18.45 -11.51 2.16
C GLY A 14 18.71 -10.06 1.76
N ARG A 15 17.73 -9.15 1.90
CA ARG A 15 17.92 -7.73 1.57
C ARG A 15 18.72 -7.01 2.64
N ARG A 16 19.70 -6.21 2.21
CA ARG A 16 20.50 -5.34 3.08
C ARG A 16 19.78 -4.02 3.32
N ILE A 17 19.19 -3.88 4.50
CA ILE A 17 18.38 -2.71 4.88
C ILE A 17 19.12 -1.92 5.96
N LEU A 18 19.42 -0.66 5.67
CA LEU A 18 19.97 0.26 6.66
C LEU A 18 18.83 1.05 7.32
N VAL A 19 18.70 0.95 8.63
CA VAL A 19 17.68 1.66 9.41
C VAL A 19 18.33 2.85 10.13
N GLY A 20 18.17 4.04 9.58
CA GLY A 20 18.55 5.30 10.19
C GLY A 20 17.45 5.82 11.12
N ILE A 21 17.78 6.08 12.38
CA ILE A 21 16.82 6.50 13.40
C ILE A 21 17.27 7.86 13.93
N SER A 22 16.40 8.87 13.81
CA SER A 22 16.67 10.22 14.31
C SER A 22 15.87 10.57 15.57
N GLY A 23 16.15 11.73 16.17
CA GLY A 23 15.61 12.14 17.47
C GLY A 23 14.13 12.52 17.43
N SER A 24 13.26 11.54 17.68
CA SER A 24 11.81 11.73 17.90
C SER A 24 11.29 10.59 18.75
N ILE A 25 10.30 10.83 19.61
CA ILE A 25 9.73 9.81 20.50
C ILE A 25 9.23 8.58 19.75
N ALA A 26 8.87 8.73 18.47
CA ALA A 26 8.50 7.61 17.60
C ALA A 26 9.62 6.55 17.44
N ALA A 27 10.89 6.89 17.72
CA ALA A 27 12.02 5.98 17.75
C ALA A 27 11.78 4.74 18.64
N VAL A 28 10.96 4.85 19.69
CA VAL A 28 10.63 3.72 20.58
C VAL A 28 9.89 2.58 19.88
N LYS A 29 9.27 2.84 18.71
CA LYS A 29 8.59 1.82 17.91
C LYS A 29 9.54 1.02 17.00
N LEU A 30 10.74 1.54 16.73
CA LEU A 30 11.67 0.96 15.75
C LEU A 30 12.26 -0.40 16.13
N PRO A 31 12.47 -0.75 17.41
CA PRO A 31 12.85 -2.11 17.78
C PRO A 31 11.89 -3.17 17.21
N LEU A 32 10.58 -2.91 17.18
CA LEU A 32 9.59 -3.83 16.61
C LEU A 32 9.72 -3.95 15.09
N VAL A 33 9.96 -2.83 14.40
CA VAL A 33 10.22 -2.82 12.95
C VAL A 33 11.48 -3.63 12.62
N VAL A 34 12.59 -3.38 13.34
CA VAL A 34 13.85 -4.10 13.17
C VAL A 34 13.68 -5.59 13.43
N SER A 35 12.96 -5.96 14.50
CA SER A 35 12.65 -7.37 14.79
C SER A 35 11.84 -8.02 13.67
N ALA A 36 10.83 -7.31 13.13
CA ALA A 36 10.01 -7.82 12.04
C ALA A 36 10.81 -8.01 10.75
N LEU A 37 11.68 -7.06 10.38
CA LEU A 37 12.58 -7.17 9.23
C LEU A 37 13.53 -8.38 9.37
N ALA A 38 14.17 -8.52 10.52
CA ALA A 38 15.09 -9.64 10.78
C ALA A 38 14.37 -11.00 10.76
N LYS A 39 13.14 -11.09 11.31
CA LYS A 39 12.31 -12.31 11.26
C LYS A 39 11.90 -12.71 9.84
N ARG A 40 11.79 -11.72 8.94
CA ARG A 40 11.55 -11.92 7.50
C ARG A 40 12.82 -12.25 6.71
N GLY A 41 13.96 -12.38 7.40
CA GLY A 41 15.23 -12.76 6.80
C GLY A 41 16.02 -11.60 6.19
N ALA A 42 15.64 -10.35 6.41
CA ALA A 42 16.42 -9.21 5.97
C ALA A 42 17.72 -9.08 6.81
N GLU A 43 18.80 -8.63 6.17
CA GLU A 43 20.02 -8.21 6.85
C GLU A 43 19.88 -6.75 7.25
N VAL A 44 19.72 -6.48 8.55
CA VAL A 44 19.41 -5.15 9.04
C VAL A 44 20.61 -4.56 9.78
N ARG A 45 21.10 -3.38 9.38
CA ARG A 45 22.04 -2.58 10.18
C ARG A 45 21.34 -1.30 10.62
N CYS A 46 21.62 -0.86 11.84
CA CYS A 46 20.97 0.34 12.40
C CYS A 46 22.00 1.46 12.57
N VAL A 47 21.58 2.71 12.38
CA VAL A 47 22.37 3.92 12.65
C VAL A 47 21.54 4.86 13.52
N LEU A 48 22.08 5.24 14.68
CA LEU A 48 21.44 6.19 15.59
C LEU A 48 22.09 7.56 15.48
N THR A 49 21.27 8.61 15.42
CA THR A 49 21.77 9.95 15.76
C THR A 49 21.96 10.08 17.28
N PRO A 50 22.77 11.05 17.76
CA PRO A 50 22.94 11.27 19.19
C PRO A 50 21.63 11.52 19.95
N SER A 51 20.64 12.14 19.29
CA SER A 51 19.31 12.36 19.88
C SER A 51 18.46 11.08 19.91
N ALA A 52 18.61 10.17 18.95
CA ALA A 52 17.88 8.90 18.94
C ALA A 52 18.40 7.94 20.01
N GLU A 53 19.71 7.94 20.28
CA GLU A 53 20.33 7.11 21.32
C GLU A 53 19.75 7.36 22.73
N ARG A 54 19.25 8.57 22.98
CA ARG A 54 18.55 8.90 24.23
C ARG A 54 17.16 8.28 24.37
N LEU A 55 16.59 7.79 23.27
CA LEU A 55 15.21 7.30 23.18
C LEU A 55 15.13 5.80 22.93
N VAL A 56 16.11 5.24 22.22
CA VAL A 56 16.15 3.82 21.87
C VAL A 56 17.55 3.25 22.11
N SER A 57 17.61 2.07 22.70
CA SER A 57 18.87 1.40 23.04
C SER A 57 19.54 0.81 21.80
N ALA A 58 20.81 1.17 21.58
CA ALA A 58 21.65 0.56 20.56
C ALA A 58 21.82 -0.96 20.78
N VAL A 59 21.88 -1.40 22.05
CA VAL A 59 21.97 -2.83 22.41
C VAL A 59 20.71 -3.59 21.98
N ALA A 60 19.53 -3.00 22.21
CA ALA A 60 18.27 -3.63 21.80
C ALA A 60 18.21 -3.78 20.27
N LEU A 61 18.57 -2.74 19.52
CA LEU A 61 18.58 -2.77 18.06
C LEU A 61 19.60 -3.77 17.52
N ALA A 62 20.81 -3.82 18.09
CA ALA A 62 21.82 -4.79 17.72
C ALA A 62 21.38 -6.24 18.01
N SER A 63 20.73 -6.47 19.15
CA SER A 63 20.22 -7.79 19.54
C SER A 63 19.11 -8.28 18.63
N LEU A 64 18.18 -7.39 18.25
CA LEU A 64 17.03 -7.72 17.40
C LEU A 64 17.42 -7.90 15.93
N SER A 65 18.38 -7.11 15.44
CA SER A 65 18.91 -7.23 14.07
C SER A 65 19.97 -8.33 13.91
N ARG A 66 20.57 -8.79 15.03
CA ARG A 66 21.76 -9.66 15.05
C ARG A 66 22.96 -9.07 14.30
N GLN A 67 23.03 -7.74 14.24
CA GLN A 67 24.06 -6.97 13.56
C GLN A 67 24.48 -5.80 14.45
N ARG A 68 25.61 -5.17 14.14
CA ARG A 68 26.04 -3.97 14.87
C ARG A 68 25.04 -2.83 14.63
N CYS A 69 24.69 -2.14 15.72
CA CYS A 69 24.08 -0.81 15.67
C CYS A 69 25.20 0.23 15.74
N PHE A 70 25.26 1.13 14.76
CA PHE A 70 26.29 2.15 14.64
C PHE A 70 25.83 3.46 15.27
N LEU A 71 26.74 4.12 15.97
CA LEU A 71 26.53 5.41 16.61
C LEU A 71 27.25 6.50 15.84
N ASP A 72 26.86 7.74 16.09
CA ASP A 72 27.50 8.91 15.47
C ASP A 72 29.02 8.97 15.78
N ALA A 73 29.40 8.58 16.99
CA ALA A 73 30.80 8.50 17.42
C ALA A 73 31.64 7.48 16.63
N ASP A 74 31.01 6.53 15.93
CA ASP A 74 31.69 5.53 15.12
C ASP A 74 32.15 6.08 13.75
N GLN A 75 31.70 7.28 13.34
CA GLN A 75 31.94 7.81 11.99
C GLN A 75 33.42 7.86 11.61
N TRP A 76 34.26 8.22 12.58
CA TRP A 76 35.70 8.41 12.38
C TRP A 76 36.46 7.39 13.21
N SER A 77 37.21 6.53 12.53
CA SER A 77 38.10 5.57 13.16
C SER A 77 39.49 5.65 12.51
N PRO A 78 40.57 5.82 13.29
CA PRO A 78 41.93 5.85 12.74
C PRO A 78 42.41 4.48 12.24
N THR A 79 41.68 3.41 12.57
CA THR A 79 42.03 2.03 12.21
C THR A 79 41.13 1.45 11.12
N ALA A 80 40.04 2.13 10.77
CA ALA A 80 39.18 1.69 9.68
C ALA A 80 39.79 2.08 8.33
N PRO A 81 40.00 1.13 7.40
CA PRO A 81 40.61 1.42 6.10
C PRO A 81 39.69 2.17 5.15
N ARG A 82 38.37 2.18 5.40
CA ARG A 82 37.36 2.86 4.60
C ARG A 82 36.51 3.79 5.47
N PRO A 83 36.07 4.95 4.95
CA PRO A 83 35.13 5.81 5.66
C PRO A 83 33.81 5.07 5.91
N LEU A 84 33.38 4.99 7.18
CA LEU A 84 32.21 4.20 7.58
C LEU A 84 30.91 4.63 6.88
N HIS A 85 30.72 5.92 6.67
CA HIS A 85 29.52 6.45 6.00
C HIS A 85 29.43 5.99 4.53
N VAL A 86 30.57 5.84 3.83
CA VAL A 86 30.61 5.30 2.47
C VAL A 86 30.33 3.80 2.48
N GLU A 87 30.95 3.06 3.41
CA GLU A 87 30.72 1.61 3.54
C GLU A 87 29.24 1.29 3.77
N LEU A 88 28.58 2.01 4.69
CA LEU A 88 27.17 1.79 5.00
C LEU A 88 26.24 2.21 3.85
N ALA A 89 26.58 3.28 3.13
CA ALA A 89 25.84 3.73 1.95
C ALA A 89 25.92 2.70 0.81
N GLU A 90 27.10 2.15 0.51
CA GLU A 90 27.29 1.11 -0.51
C GLU A 90 26.73 -0.26 -0.11
N TRP A 91 26.74 -0.56 1.20
CA TRP A 91 26.21 -1.81 1.72
C TRP A 91 24.67 -1.86 1.62
N ALA A 92 23.99 -0.74 1.80
CA ALA A 92 22.53 -0.68 1.79
C ALA A 92 21.96 -0.90 0.39
N GLU A 93 21.00 -1.81 0.26
CA GLU A 93 20.13 -1.90 -0.92
C GLU A 93 18.86 -1.07 -0.75
N LEU A 94 18.44 -0.84 0.50
CA LEU A 94 17.33 0.02 0.90
C LEU A 94 17.68 0.75 2.19
N VAL A 95 17.25 2.01 2.32
CA VAL A 95 17.40 2.78 3.56
C VAL A 95 16.01 3.10 4.12
N LEU A 96 15.79 2.77 5.40
CA LEU A 96 14.66 3.27 6.18
C LEU A 96 15.14 4.40 7.08
N LEU A 97 14.70 5.63 6.83
CA LEU A 97 14.89 6.76 7.72
C LEU A 97 13.60 6.99 8.53
N ALA A 98 13.54 6.40 9.72
CA ALA A 98 12.37 6.44 10.57
C ALA A 98 12.75 6.45 12.07
N PRO A 99 12.31 7.46 12.85
CA PRO A 99 11.66 8.68 12.38
C PRO A 99 12.63 9.63 11.68
N LEU A 100 12.12 10.41 10.73
CA LEU A 100 12.76 11.60 10.18
C LEU A 100 12.32 12.84 10.98
N SER A 101 13.21 13.31 11.85
CA SER A 101 13.02 14.52 12.66
C SER A 101 13.27 15.79 11.83
N ALA A 102 12.77 16.94 12.30
CA ALA A 102 12.99 18.24 11.67
C ALA A 102 14.49 18.55 11.46
N THR A 103 15.33 18.23 12.45
CA THR A 103 16.78 18.44 12.38
C THR A 103 17.43 17.60 11.29
N SER A 104 17.09 16.30 11.22
CA SER A 104 17.64 15.41 10.19
C SER A 104 17.11 15.76 8.80
N LEU A 105 15.85 16.19 8.69
CA LEU A 105 15.27 16.70 7.46
C LEU A 105 16.04 17.92 6.95
N GLY A 106 16.25 18.93 7.82
CA GLY A 106 16.98 20.14 7.47
C GLY A 106 18.42 19.86 7.05
N ARG A 107 19.15 19.03 7.81
CA ARG A 107 20.53 18.64 7.44
C ARG A 107 20.58 17.99 6.05
N TRP A 108 19.68 17.05 5.79
CA TRP A 108 19.70 16.32 4.54
C TRP A 108 19.41 17.22 3.33
N VAL A 109 18.35 18.02 3.37
CA VAL A 109 17.97 18.85 2.21
C VAL A 109 18.93 20.01 1.95
N HIS A 110 19.69 20.43 2.95
CA HIS A 110 20.71 21.47 2.82
C HIS A 110 22.13 20.94 2.62
N GLY A 111 22.32 19.62 2.47
CA GLY A 111 23.64 19.05 2.17
C GLY A 111 24.62 19.06 3.36
N LEU A 112 24.12 19.10 4.61
CA LEU A 112 24.97 19.13 5.80
C LEU A 112 25.34 17.70 6.23
N GLY A 113 26.58 17.29 5.94
CA GLY A 113 27.14 15.97 6.30
C GLY A 113 27.90 15.97 7.63
N ASP A 114 27.41 16.65 8.66
CA ASP A 114 28.09 16.84 9.94
C ASP A 114 27.93 15.66 10.93
N SER A 115 27.22 14.60 10.53
CA SER A 115 26.95 13.41 11.33
C SER A 115 27.02 12.14 10.49
N LEU A 116 27.10 10.96 11.13
CA LEU A 116 27.19 9.67 10.44
C LEU A 116 25.97 9.46 9.54
N LEU A 117 24.77 9.61 10.11
CA LEU A 117 23.52 9.41 9.37
C LEU A 117 23.38 10.43 8.24
N ALA A 118 23.72 11.70 8.48
CA ALA A 118 23.61 12.72 7.44
C ALA A 118 24.58 12.45 6.28
N SER A 119 25.82 12.06 6.59
CA SER A 119 26.83 11.69 5.58
C SER A 119 26.39 10.49 4.74
N ILE A 120 25.79 9.47 5.37
CA ILE A 120 25.23 8.31 4.67
C ILE A 120 24.11 8.75 3.71
N LEU A 121 23.19 9.60 4.16
CA LEU A 121 22.06 10.07 3.34
C LEU A 121 22.49 10.92 2.14
N LEU A 122 23.66 11.57 2.21
CA LEU A 122 24.27 12.29 1.08
C LEU A 122 25.02 11.36 0.13
N ALA A 123 25.57 10.25 0.64
CA ALA A 123 26.36 9.30 -0.15
C ALA A 123 25.54 8.15 -0.76
N THR A 124 24.37 7.85 -0.20
CA THR A 124 23.57 6.68 -0.60
C THR A 124 22.98 6.83 -2.00
N GLU A 125 23.18 5.80 -2.82
CA GLU A 125 22.48 5.65 -4.10
C GLU A 125 21.23 4.76 -3.98
N ALA A 126 21.08 4.06 -2.84
CA ALA A 126 19.93 3.21 -2.57
C ALA A 126 18.63 4.03 -2.38
N PRO A 127 17.46 3.47 -2.74
CA PRO A 127 16.17 4.08 -2.42
C PRO A 127 16.00 4.30 -0.92
N VAL A 128 15.46 5.46 -0.54
CA VAL A 128 15.24 5.85 0.86
C VAL A 128 13.76 5.98 1.18
N LEU A 129 13.25 5.17 2.10
CA LEU A 129 11.95 5.37 2.72
C LEU A 129 12.08 6.31 3.91
N ALA A 130 11.51 7.51 3.81
CA ALA A 130 11.65 8.56 4.82
C ALA A 130 10.32 8.84 5.53
N ALA A 131 10.21 8.44 6.80
CA ALA A 131 8.99 8.59 7.60
C ALA A 131 9.10 9.75 8.58
N ALA A 132 8.47 10.88 8.26
CA ALA A 132 8.50 12.08 9.09
C ALA A 132 7.77 11.87 10.42
N ALA A 133 8.34 12.38 11.51
CA ALA A 133 7.69 12.38 12.81
C ALA A 133 8.17 13.54 13.69
N MET A 134 7.26 14.45 14.03
CA MET A 134 7.53 15.61 14.87
C MET A 134 6.23 16.19 15.43
N ASN A 135 6.34 17.06 16.43
CA ASN A 135 5.17 17.76 16.96
C ASN A 135 4.41 18.55 15.85
N THR A 136 3.07 18.67 15.95
CA THR A 136 2.25 19.39 14.96
C THR A 136 2.72 20.81 14.66
N ALA A 137 3.11 21.58 15.68
CA ALA A 137 3.58 22.95 15.49
C ALA A 137 4.94 22.99 14.79
N MET A 138 5.81 22.00 15.05
CA MET A 138 7.06 21.84 14.30
C MET A 138 6.78 21.47 12.84
N TRP A 139 5.86 20.53 12.60
CA TRP A 139 5.46 20.13 11.26
C TRP A 139 4.89 21.30 10.44
N ALA A 140 4.04 22.11 11.06
CA ALA A 140 3.44 23.29 10.44
C ALA A 140 4.41 24.47 10.27
N SER A 141 5.64 24.38 10.80
CA SER A 141 6.63 25.45 10.66
C SER A 141 7.00 25.66 9.19
N PRO A 142 7.04 26.92 8.69
CA PRO A 142 7.35 27.20 7.29
C PRO A 142 8.67 26.58 6.80
N GLY A 143 9.71 26.59 7.64
CA GLY A 143 11.01 25.99 7.29
C GLY A 143 10.94 24.47 7.15
N VAL A 144 10.17 23.79 8.01
CA VAL A 144 9.97 22.34 7.91
C VAL A 144 9.17 21.97 6.68
N LEU A 145 8.10 22.72 6.37
CA LEU A 145 7.29 22.48 5.17
C LEU A 145 8.07 22.74 3.89
N ALA A 146 8.93 23.77 3.86
CA ALA A 146 9.82 24.04 2.73
C ALA A 146 10.80 22.88 2.52
N ASN A 147 11.46 22.43 3.59
CA ASN A 147 12.39 21.31 3.54
C ASN A 147 11.68 20.02 3.13
N TRP A 148 10.47 19.77 3.62
CA TRP A 148 9.68 18.61 3.23
C TRP A 148 9.36 18.61 1.73
N ARG A 149 8.90 19.75 1.18
CA ARG A 149 8.65 19.88 -0.26
C ARG A 149 9.90 19.61 -1.09
N GLN A 150 11.06 20.11 -0.65
CA GLN A 150 12.34 19.84 -1.31
C GLN A 150 12.70 18.35 -1.26
N LEU A 151 12.52 17.69 -0.11
CA LEU A 151 12.75 16.26 0.02
C LEU A 151 11.86 15.44 -0.93
N GLN A 152 10.59 15.83 -1.09
CA GLN A 152 9.66 15.15 -2.02
C GLN A 152 10.09 15.25 -3.49
N ALA A 153 10.97 16.19 -3.83
CA ALA A 153 11.54 16.31 -5.18
C ALA A 153 12.77 15.42 -5.39
N PHE A 154 13.36 14.84 -4.33
CA PHE A 154 14.49 13.94 -4.48
C PHE A 154 14.05 12.67 -5.18
N GLU A 155 14.73 12.35 -6.28
CA GLU A 155 14.27 11.31 -7.19
C GLU A 155 14.13 9.98 -6.48
N ARG A 156 15.02 9.59 -5.57
CA ARG A 156 15.09 8.24 -4.96
C ARG A 156 14.45 8.12 -3.57
N VAL A 157 13.71 9.15 -3.14
CA VAL A 157 13.13 9.20 -1.79
C VAL A 157 11.64 8.92 -1.85
N LEU A 158 11.19 7.92 -1.08
CA LEU A 158 9.79 7.67 -0.77
C LEU A 158 9.40 8.44 0.51
N PRO A 159 8.77 9.62 0.40
CA PRO A 159 8.35 10.38 1.56
C PRO A 159 7.04 9.82 2.15
N LEU A 160 7.08 9.43 3.42
CA LEU A 160 5.88 9.20 4.23
C LEU A 160 5.72 10.38 5.20
N GLY A 161 4.74 11.23 4.90
CA GLY A 161 4.36 12.34 5.77
C GLY A 161 3.79 11.84 7.11
N PRO A 162 3.73 12.71 8.13
CA PRO A 162 3.18 12.32 9.41
C PRO A 162 1.68 12.05 9.32
N ALA A 163 1.23 11.06 10.10
CA ALA A 163 -0.17 10.73 10.28
C ALA A 163 -0.83 11.65 11.33
N GLU A 164 -2.15 11.74 11.24
CA GLU A 164 -2.99 12.28 12.31
C GLU A 164 -3.09 11.27 13.47
N GLY A 165 -3.18 11.77 14.69
CA GLY A 165 -3.38 10.95 15.89
C GLY A 165 -3.05 11.69 17.17
N LEU A 166 -3.13 10.99 18.29
CA LEU A 166 -2.66 11.49 19.59
C LEU A 166 -1.12 11.53 19.58
N LEU A 167 -0.55 12.69 19.89
CA LEU A 167 0.89 12.89 20.00
C LEU A 167 1.34 12.75 21.46
N ALA A 168 2.64 12.52 21.67
CA ALA A 168 3.23 12.39 23.01
C ALA A 168 3.13 13.66 23.88
N CYS A 169 2.67 14.78 23.33
CA CYS A 169 2.34 16.00 24.07
C CYS A 169 0.85 16.09 24.46
N ASP A 170 0.13 14.96 24.45
CA ASP A 170 -1.29 14.82 24.76
C ASP A 170 -2.22 15.65 23.87
N ARG A 171 -1.76 16.07 22.69
CA ARG A 171 -2.55 16.79 21.68
C ARG A 171 -2.86 15.90 20.49
N GLN A 172 -4.09 15.99 20.00
CA GLN A 172 -4.46 15.39 18.72
C GLN A 172 -3.99 16.31 17.58
N GLY A 173 -3.30 15.75 16.60
CA GLY A 173 -2.88 16.50 15.41
C GLY A 173 -1.98 15.72 14.47
N THR A 174 -1.62 16.37 13.37
CA THR A 174 -0.73 15.82 12.33
C THR A 174 0.72 15.90 12.80
N GLY A 175 1.37 14.76 13.02
CA GLY A 175 2.75 14.74 13.51
C GLY A 175 3.30 13.36 13.88
N ARG A 176 2.42 12.36 13.97
CA ARG A 176 2.78 10.99 14.33
C ARG A 176 3.53 10.33 13.17
N MET A 177 4.58 9.56 13.46
CA MET A 177 5.22 8.72 12.44
C MET A 177 4.21 7.71 11.88
N ALA A 178 4.35 7.36 10.60
CA ALA A 178 3.61 6.25 10.03
C ALA A 178 3.74 4.98 10.88
N GLU A 179 2.66 4.21 10.98
CA GLU A 179 2.66 2.99 11.79
C GLU A 179 3.66 1.94 11.27
N PRO A 180 4.30 1.15 12.16
CA PRO A 180 5.28 0.13 11.81
C PRO A 180 4.87 -0.77 10.64
N GLU A 181 3.61 -1.18 10.59
CA GLU A 181 3.06 -2.09 9.58
C GLU A 181 2.98 -1.43 8.20
N LEU A 182 2.76 -0.11 8.13
CA LEU A 182 2.86 0.65 6.88
C LEU A 182 4.32 0.80 6.43
N LEU A 183 5.26 1.02 7.37
CA LEU A 183 6.70 1.06 7.04
C LEU A 183 7.18 -0.27 6.43
N LEU A 184 6.77 -1.40 7.03
CA LEU A 184 7.09 -2.73 6.52
C LEU A 184 6.45 -2.98 5.14
N LEU A 185 5.21 -2.55 4.94
CA LEU A 185 4.54 -2.66 3.63
C LEU A 185 5.24 -1.82 2.56
N ALA A 186 5.66 -0.60 2.90
CA ALA A 186 6.37 0.28 1.99
C ALA A 186 7.77 -0.25 1.63
N LEU A 187 8.50 -0.81 2.59
CA LEU A 187 9.77 -1.50 2.32
C LEU A 187 9.59 -2.73 1.42
N GLU A 188 8.57 -3.55 1.69
CA GLU A 188 8.25 -4.70 0.83
C GLU A 188 7.90 -4.26 -0.59
N SER A 189 7.14 -3.18 -0.74
CA SER A 189 6.80 -2.57 -2.03
C SER A 189 8.06 -2.15 -2.81
N LEU A 190 8.98 -1.43 -2.16
CA LEU A 190 10.27 -1.05 -2.74
C LEU A 190 11.14 -2.26 -3.11
N ALA A 191 11.21 -3.27 -2.24
CA ALA A 191 11.98 -4.49 -2.51
C ALA A 191 11.38 -5.33 -3.64
N THR A 192 10.06 -5.29 -3.81
CA THR A 192 9.32 -6.06 -4.82
C THR A 192 9.40 -5.43 -6.20
N TRP A 193 9.24 -4.11 -6.28
CA TRP A 193 9.05 -3.42 -7.56
C TRP A 193 10.11 -2.38 -7.90
N GLY A 194 11.03 -2.15 -6.98
CA GLY A 194 12.01 -1.07 -7.05
C GLY A 194 11.35 0.29 -6.84
N TRP A 195 12.19 1.31 -6.92
CA TRP A 195 11.75 2.70 -6.87
C TRP A 195 11.07 3.11 -8.18
N ARG A 196 9.80 3.55 -8.13
CA ARG A 196 9.04 4.08 -9.27
C ARG A 196 8.06 5.17 -8.85
N ARG A 197 7.97 6.25 -9.63
CA ARG A 197 6.95 7.31 -9.50
C ARG A 197 6.13 7.50 -10.77
N ASP A 198 5.86 6.39 -11.46
CA ASP A 198 5.11 6.37 -12.72
C ASP A 198 3.61 6.66 -12.57
N TRP A 199 3.10 6.71 -11.34
CA TRP A 199 1.76 7.17 -11.02
C TRP A 199 1.73 8.58 -10.41
N GLN A 200 2.85 9.31 -10.42
CA GLN A 200 2.93 10.63 -9.82
C GLN A 200 1.86 11.59 -10.36
N GLY A 201 1.03 12.13 -9.47
CA GLY A 201 -0.02 13.09 -9.82
C GLY A 201 -1.22 12.49 -10.55
N ARG A 202 -1.27 11.16 -10.70
CA ARG A 202 -2.42 10.46 -11.30
C ARG A 202 -3.49 10.20 -10.26
N ARG A 203 -4.75 10.30 -10.66
CA ARG A 203 -5.89 9.99 -9.78
C ARG A 203 -6.46 8.61 -10.05
N LEU A 204 -6.44 7.75 -9.03
CA LEU A 204 -6.92 6.37 -9.08
C LEU A 204 -8.05 6.14 -8.08
N LEU A 205 -9.17 5.59 -8.56
CA LEU A 205 -10.23 5.06 -7.71
C LEU A 205 -10.07 3.54 -7.56
N VAL A 206 -10.06 3.03 -6.35
CA VAL A 206 -9.98 1.60 -6.05
C VAL A 206 -11.19 1.18 -5.25
N THR A 207 -11.77 0.03 -5.58
CA THR A 207 -12.79 -0.62 -4.74
C THR A 207 -12.21 -1.83 -4.02
N ALA A 208 -12.53 -2.06 -2.76
CA ALA A 208 -12.06 -3.20 -1.98
C ALA A 208 -13.14 -3.80 -1.06
N GLY A 209 -12.88 -5.01 -0.55
CA GLY A 209 -13.78 -5.70 0.38
C GLY A 209 -15.03 -6.28 -0.29
N PRO A 210 -15.91 -6.93 0.46
CA PRO A 210 -17.18 -7.43 -0.05
C PRO A 210 -18.31 -6.41 0.14
N THR A 211 -19.39 -6.53 -0.63
CA THR A 211 -20.66 -5.88 -0.27
C THR A 211 -21.49 -6.81 0.62
N ARG A 212 -22.39 -6.24 1.42
CA ARG A 212 -23.34 -6.94 2.29
C ARG A 212 -24.76 -6.58 1.87
N GLU A 213 -25.46 -7.55 1.28
CA GLU A 213 -26.88 -7.40 0.93
C GLU A 213 -27.72 -7.93 2.09
N TRP A 214 -28.41 -7.04 2.80
CA TRP A 214 -29.09 -7.36 4.05
C TRP A 214 -30.46 -7.99 3.81
N LEU A 215 -30.74 -9.10 4.48
CA LEU A 215 -32.06 -9.74 4.49
C LEU A 215 -32.93 -9.15 5.58
N ASP A 216 -32.34 -9.01 6.77
CA ASP A 216 -32.88 -8.44 7.98
C ASP A 216 -31.71 -7.83 8.80
N PRO A 217 -31.93 -7.13 9.93
CA PRO A 217 -30.83 -6.50 10.69
C PRO A 217 -29.80 -7.47 11.27
N ALA A 218 -30.03 -8.78 11.22
CA ALA A 218 -29.13 -9.81 11.74
C ALA A 218 -28.47 -10.67 10.66
N ARG A 219 -28.96 -10.65 9.41
CA ARG A 219 -28.54 -11.59 8.35
C ARG A 219 -28.26 -10.86 7.05
N THR A 220 -27.20 -11.30 6.36
CA THR A 220 -26.76 -10.73 5.07
C THR A 220 -26.21 -11.82 4.14
N ILE A 221 -26.30 -11.59 2.84
CA ILE A 221 -25.49 -12.26 1.82
C ILE A 221 -24.27 -11.41 1.51
N SER A 222 -23.10 -12.05 1.51
CA SER A 222 -21.82 -11.41 1.26
C SER A 222 -20.80 -12.40 0.72
N ASN A 223 -19.73 -11.88 0.14
CA ASN A 223 -18.62 -12.69 -0.37
C ASN A 223 -17.51 -12.77 0.70
N PRO A 224 -16.75 -13.88 0.80
CA PRO A 224 -15.68 -14.03 1.79
C PRO A 224 -14.40 -13.24 1.43
N SER A 225 -14.55 -12.01 0.95
CA SER A 225 -13.44 -11.12 0.61
C SER A 225 -12.88 -10.45 1.86
N THR A 226 -11.56 -10.51 2.02
CA THR A 226 -10.86 -9.75 3.07
C THR A 226 -10.60 -8.30 2.68
N GLY A 227 -10.77 -7.95 1.39
CA GLY A 227 -10.40 -6.66 0.82
C GLY A 227 -8.91 -6.42 0.61
N ARG A 228 -8.05 -7.38 1.01
CA ARG A 228 -6.59 -7.26 0.93
C ARG A 228 -6.06 -6.88 -0.46
N MET A 229 -6.61 -7.46 -1.54
CA MET A 229 -6.14 -7.17 -2.90
C MET A 229 -6.37 -5.71 -3.30
N GLY A 230 -7.57 -5.17 -3.02
CA GLY A 230 -7.89 -3.77 -3.31
C GLY A 230 -7.08 -2.80 -2.45
N VAL A 231 -6.89 -3.09 -1.15
CA VAL A 231 -6.03 -2.24 -0.29
C VAL A 231 -4.57 -2.24 -0.75
N LEU A 232 -4.03 -3.39 -1.17
CA LEU A 232 -2.67 -3.46 -1.70
C LEU A 232 -2.52 -2.74 -3.03
N LEU A 233 -3.52 -2.78 -3.92
CA LEU A 233 -3.56 -1.93 -5.12
C LEU A 233 -3.54 -0.45 -4.75
N ALA A 234 -4.37 -0.05 -3.79
CA ALA A 234 -4.44 1.35 -3.35
C ALA A 234 -3.11 1.83 -2.76
N GLN A 235 -2.52 1.08 -1.83
CA GLN A 235 -1.21 1.44 -1.26
C GLN A 235 -0.09 1.39 -2.31
N ALA A 236 -0.01 0.35 -3.15
CA ALA A 236 1.01 0.27 -4.18
C ALA A 236 0.93 1.45 -5.16
N ALA A 237 -0.27 1.90 -5.52
CA ALA A 237 -0.45 3.08 -6.37
C ALA A 237 -0.02 4.37 -5.65
N ARG A 238 -0.42 4.56 -4.39
CA ARG A 238 0.00 5.71 -3.57
C ARG A 238 1.52 5.76 -3.42
N LEU A 239 2.17 4.63 -3.14
CA LEU A 239 3.63 4.53 -3.02
C LEU A 239 4.35 4.81 -4.36
N ARG A 240 3.63 4.71 -5.48
CA ARG A 240 4.09 5.11 -6.83
C ARG A 240 3.69 6.55 -7.20
N GLY A 241 3.14 7.31 -6.25
CA GLY A 241 2.81 8.73 -6.40
C GLY A 241 1.37 9.06 -6.78
N ALA A 242 0.47 8.07 -6.83
CA ALA A 242 -0.94 8.31 -7.14
C ALA A 242 -1.67 9.05 -5.99
N GLU A 243 -2.64 9.86 -6.36
CA GLU A 243 -3.75 10.27 -5.50
C GLU A 243 -4.81 9.16 -5.54
N VAL A 244 -5.05 8.52 -4.39
CA VAL A 244 -5.88 7.31 -4.33
C VAL A 244 -7.11 7.51 -3.46
N GLN A 245 -8.27 7.25 -4.07
CA GLN A 245 -9.54 7.12 -3.38
C GLN A 245 -9.88 5.64 -3.24
N LEU A 246 -10.20 5.20 -2.03
CA LEU A 246 -10.54 3.81 -1.72
C LEU A 246 -11.99 3.72 -1.26
N LEU A 247 -12.87 3.18 -2.10
CA LEU A 247 -14.20 2.74 -1.69
C LEU A 247 -14.07 1.32 -1.13
N HIS A 248 -14.57 1.06 0.08
CA HIS A 248 -14.43 -0.28 0.63
C HIS A 248 -15.61 -0.76 1.44
N GLY A 249 -15.95 -2.04 1.24
CA GLY A 249 -16.77 -2.79 2.17
C GLY A 249 -16.01 -3.14 3.46
N PRO A 250 -16.52 -4.08 4.27
CA PRO A 250 -15.80 -4.57 5.44
C PRO A 250 -14.42 -5.12 5.08
N LEU A 251 -13.39 -4.71 5.84
CA LEU A 251 -12.01 -5.13 5.63
C LEU A 251 -11.56 -6.07 6.76
N GLN A 252 -10.76 -7.07 6.41
CA GLN A 252 -10.15 -8.02 7.34
C GLN A 252 -8.62 -8.00 7.15
N LEU A 253 -8.00 -6.90 7.57
CA LEU A 253 -6.57 -6.63 7.43
C LEU A 253 -6.14 -5.58 8.45
N ASP A 254 -4.84 -5.34 8.55
CA ASP A 254 -4.27 -4.38 9.48
C ASP A 254 -4.73 -2.93 9.15
N PRO A 255 -5.42 -2.22 10.06
CA PRO A 255 -5.87 -0.85 9.83
C PRO A 255 -4.75 0.13 9.46
N ALA A 256 -3.50 -0.12 9.86
CA ALA A 256 -2.36 0.69 9.48
C ALA A 256 -2.15 0.75 7.95
N TRP A 257 -2.61 -0.27 7.21
CA TRP A 257 -2.55 -0.29 5.74
C TRP A 257 -3.57 0.65 5.09
N LEU A 258 -4.45 1.30 5.84
CA LEU A 258 -5.33 2.35 5.34
C LEU A 258 -4.75 3.75 5.53
N GLU A 259 -3.69 3.87 6.33
CA GLU A 259 -3.10 5.16 6.66
C GLU A 259 -2.63 5.88 5.37
N GLY A 260 -3.07 7.13 5.22
CA GLY A 260 -2.76 8.00 4.09
C GLY A 260 -3.52 7.72 2.79
N LEU A 261 -4.52 6.83 2.79
CA LEU A 261 -5.50 6.70 1.71
C LEU A 261 -6.76 7.50 2.02
N GLU A 262 -7.40 8.08 1.01
CA GLU A 262 -8.75 8.66 1.15
C GLU A 262 -9.79 7.53 1.15
N CYS A 263 -10.14 7.04 2.34
CA CYS A 263 -11.04 5.89 2.49
C CYS A 263 -12.50 6.32 2.67
N GLN A 264 -13.40 5.70 1.91
CA GLN A 264 -14.85 5.84 2.05
C GLN A 264 -15.46 4.45 2.30
N PRO A 265 -15.93 4.17 3.52
CA PRO A 265 -16.63 2.93 3.79
C PRO A 265 -17.97 2.91 3.05
N ILE A 266 -18.32 1.73 2.53
CA ILE A 266 -19.63 1.37 1.96
C ILE A 266 -20.09 0.06 2.57
N ASP A 267 -21.37 -0.24 2.44
CA ASP A 267 -21.96 -1.48 2.94
C ASP A 267 -22.57 -2.33 1.83
N THR A 268 -23.46 -1.74 1.01
CA THR A 268 -24.22 -2.46 -0.02
C THR A 268 -23.67 -2.20 -1.44
N GLY A 269 -24.04 -3.06 -2.40
CA GLY A 269 -23.76 -2.84 -3.82
C GLY A 269 -24.38 -1.55 -4.36
N GLU A 270 -25.52 -1.13 -3.82
CA GLU A 270 -26.17 0.13 -4.17
C GLU A 270 -25.37 1.35 -3.68
N GLN A 271 -24.90 1.34 -2.44
CA GLN A 271 -24.05 2.42 -1.93
C GLN A 271 -22.74 2.50 -2.72
N LEU A 272 -22.15 1.34 -3.05
CA LEU A 272 -20.96 1.29 -3.90
C LEU A 272 -21.25 1.89 -5.28
N GLN A 273 -22.37 1.55 -5.91
CA GLN A 273 -22.79 2.12 -7.19
C GLN A 273 -22.91 3.65 -7.10
N GLN A 274 -23.60 4.18 -6.09
CA GLN A 274 -23.77 5.61 -5.91
C GLN A 274 -22.43 6.34 -5.76
N GLN A 275 -21.51 5.81 -4.95
CA GLN A 275 -20.18 6.40 -4.77
C GLN A 275 -19.31 6.30 -6.03
N LEU A 276 -19.38 5.19 -6.76
CA LEU A 276 -18.70 5.03 -8.04
C LEU A 276 -19.17 6.10 -9.04
N ARG A 277 -20.48 6.33 -9.16
CA ARG A 277 -21.05 7.36 -10.03
C ARG A 277 -20.57 8.76 -9.69
N LEU A 278 -20.49 9.07 -8.39
CA LEU A 278 -20.07 10.37 -7.91
C LEU A 278 -18.60 10.65 -8.20
N ARG A 279 -17.73 9.65 -8.03
CA ARG A 279 -16.27 9.81 -8.07
C ARG A 279 -15.66 9.53 -9.44
N GLN A 280 -16.30 8.70 -10.26
CA GLN A 280 -15.80 8.33 -11.59
C GLN A 280 -15.35 9.52 -12.44
N PRO A 281 -16.07 10.65 -12.54
CA PRO A 281 -15.64 11.76 -13.40
C PRO A 281 -14.32 12.42 -12.98
N GLY A 282 -13.92 12.28 -11.71
CA GLY A 282 -12.74 12.95 -11.14
C GLY A 282 -11.44 12.15 -11.22
N VAL A 283 -11.45 10.94 -11.78
CA VAL A 283 -10.29 10.03 -11.78
C VAL A 283 -9.88 9.60 -13.19
N GLU A 284 -8.60 9.29 -13.36
CA GLU A 284 -8.04 8.84 -14.64
C GLU A 284 -8.10 7.32 -14.79
N ALA A 285 -8.08 6.60 -13.68
CA ALA A 285 -8.19 5.14 -13.69
C ALA A 285 -9.06 4.61 -12.56
N ILE A 286 -9.64 3.43 -12.76
CA ILE A 286 -10.46 2.72 -11.78
C ILE A 286 -10.00 1.26 -11.69
N ALA A 287 -9.77 0.76 -10.47
CA ALA A 287 -9.52 -0.66 -10.19
C ALA A 287 -10.66 -1.28 -9.36
N MET A 288 -11.48 -2.09 -10.02
CA MET A 288 -12.68 -2.72 -9.46
C MET A 288 -12.35 -4.05 -8.77
N ALA A 289 -11.66 -4.00 -7.63
CA ALA A 289 -11.25 -5.18 -6.85
C ALA A 289 -12.22 -5.57 -5.71
N ALA A 290 -13.38 -4.92 -5.58
CA ALA A 290 -14.40 -5.29 -4.59
C ALA A 290 -15.15 -6.55 -5.03
N ALA A 291 -15.54 -7.37 -4.06
CA ALA A 291 -16.34 -8.56 -4.26
C ALA A 291 -17.82 -8.21 -4.06
N VAL A 292 -18.44 -7.69 -5.12
CA VAL A 292 -19.86 -7.34 -5.13
C VAL A 292 -20.70 -8.61 -5.14
N ALA A 293 -21.73 -8.66 -4.30
CA ALA A 293 -22.72 -9.74 -4.33
C ALA A 293 -23.48 -9.73 -5.67
N ASP A 294 -23.76 -10.91 -6.24
CA ASP A 294 -24.45 -11.00 -7.52
C ASP A 294 -25.97 -10.77 -7.40
N HIS A 295 -26.54 -11.04 -6.22
CA HIS A 295 -27.97 -10.94 -5.94
C HIS A 295 -28.23 -10.29 -4.59
N ARG A 296 -29.40 -9.65 -4.49
CA ARG A 296 -29.93 -9.04 -3.26
C ARG A 296 -31.42 -9.41 -3.08
N PRO A 297 -31.96 -9.38 -1.86
CA PRO A 297 -33.38 -9.57 -1.66
C PRO A 297 -34.16 -8.42 -2.30
N VAL A 298 -35.32 -8.73 -2.89
CA VAL A 298 -36.21 -7.71 -3.49
C VAL A 298 -36.60 -6.62 -2.48
N ALA A 299 -36.77 -7.01 -1.21
CA ALA A 299 -36.95 -6.09 -0.10
C ALA A 299 -36.23 -6.59 1.16
N ALA A 300 -35.34 -5.76 1.71
CA ALA A 300 -34.76 -5.98 3.02
C ALA A 300 -35.81 -5.71 4.12
N GLN A 301 -35.79 -6.52 5.17
CA GLN A 301 -36.74 -6.40 6.28
C GLN A 301 -36.19 -5.53 7.40
N PRO A 302 -37.00 -4.62 7.98
CA PRO A 302 -36.54 -3.72 9.05
C PRO A 302 -36.37 -4.41 10.39
N GLN A 303 -36.91 -5.63 10.56
CA GLN A 303 -36.87 -6.40 11.79
C GLN A 303 -36.33 -7.81 11.53
N LYS A 304 -35.70 -8.40 12.54
CA LYS A 304 -35.18 -9.77 12.47
C LYS A 304 -36.33 -10.74 12.25
N LEU A 305 -36.29 -11.47 11.14
CA LEU A 305 -37.30 -12.47 10.84
C LEU A 305 -37.15 -13.70 11.73
N ASP A 306 -38.28 -14.24 12.19
CA ASP A 306 -38.34 -15.59 12.72
C ASP A 306 -38.04 -16.63 11.63
N LYS A 307 -38.02 -17.91 12.01
CA LYS A 307 -37.64 -18.99 11.07
C LYS A 307 -38.65 -19.17 9.93
N GLN A 308 -39.95 -18.99 10.19
CA GLN A 308 -40.99 -19.20 9.19
C GLN A 308 -41.05 -18.03 8.21
N ALA A 309 -41.02 -16.80 8.74
CA ALA A 309 -40.98 -15.60 7.92
C ALA A 309 -39.71 -15.52 7.08
N LEU A 310 -38.56 -15.97 7.60
CA LEU A 310 -37.32 -16.06 6.82
C LEU A 310 -37.48 -17.02 5.64
N ALA A 311 -38.03 -18.22 5.85
CA ALA A 311 -38.25 -19.18 4.77
C ALA A 311 -39.13 -18.58 3.67
N ALA A 312 -40.22 -17.91 4.06
CA ALA A 312 -41.10 -17.22 3.12
C ALA A 312 -40.40 -16.09 2.36
N GLN A 313 -39.51 -15.31 3.00
CA GLN A 313 -38.72 -14.27 2.30
C GLN A 313 -37.77 -14.87 1.27
N LEU A 314 -37.13 -16.01 1.57
CA LEU A 314 -36.27 -16.70 0.62
C LEU A 314 -37.05 -17.19 -0.62
N ASP A 315 -38.34 -17.54 -0.44
CA ASP A 315 -39.24 -17.95 -1.52
C ASP A 315 -39.80 -16.77 -2.34
N GLN A 316 -39.87 -15.55 -1.76
CA GLN A 316 -40.35 -14.34 -2.45
C GLN A 316 -39.42 -13.88 -3.60
N GLY A 317 -38.21 -14.44 -3.68
CA GLY A 317 -37.30 -14.25 -4.80
C GLY A 317 -36.20 -13.22 -4.55
N TRP A 318 -35.24 -13.24 -5.47
CA TRP A 318 -34.02 -12.44 -5.45
C TRP A 318 -33.92 -11.64 -6.73
N GLU A 319 -33.30 -10.48 -6.65
CA GLU A 319 -32.98 -9.69 -7.83
C GLU A 319 -31.47 -9.57 -8.02
N ALA A 320 -31.04 -9.49 -9.27
CA ALA A 320 -29.63 -9.31 -9.60
C ALA A 320 -29.17 -7.90 -9.19
N VAL A 321 -27.98 -7.82 -8.59
CA VAL A 321 -27.32 -6.54 -8.37
C VAL A 321 -26.89 -5.99 -9.74
N PRO A 322 -27.08 -4.67 -10.00
CA PRO A 322 -26.65 -4.06 -11.26
C PRO A 322 -25.17 -4.31 -11.57
N ASP A 323 -24.86 -4.44 -12.86
CA ASP A 323 -23.50 -4.66 -13.34
C ASP A 323 -22.65 -3.39 -13.22
N LEU A 324 -22.08 -3.15 -12.04
CA LEU A 324 -21.35 -1.93 -11.73
C LEU A 324 -20.17 -1.69 -12.68
N LEU A 325 -19.48 -2.76 -13.11
CA LEU A 325 -18.35 -2.65 -14.03
C LEU A 325 -18.80 -2.24 -15.43
N GLN A 326 -19.87 -2.84 -15.95
CA GLN A 326 -20.39 -2.48 -17.26
C GLN A 326 -20.97 -1.06 -17.25
N GLU A 327 -21.63 -0.64 -16.17
CA GLU A 327 -22.13 0.73 -16.02
C GLU A 327 -20.98 1.75 -16.06
N LEU A 328 -19.88 1.51 -15.33
CA LEU A 328 -18.70 2.36 -15.36
C LEU A 328 -18.14 2.47 -16.78
N VAL A 329 -18.04 1.35 -17.51
CA VAL A 329 -17.55 1.34 -18.90
C VAL A 329 -18.45 2.15 -19.83
N GLN A 330 -19.77 2.03 -19.69
CA GLN A 330 -20.74 2.78 -20.51
C GLN A 330 -20.68 4.29 -20.27
N ARG A 331 -20.32 4.71 -19.05
CA ARG A 331 -20.30 6.12 -18.62
C ARG A 331 -18.90 6.73 -18.61
N ARG A 332 -17.88 5.98 -19.02
CA ARG A 332 -16.48 6.38 -18.86
C ARG A 332 -16.16 7.69 -19.60
N PRO A 333 -15.52 8.66 -18.93
CA PRO A 333 -14.90 9.80 -19.62
C PRO A 333 -13.85 9.33 -20.63
N ALA A 334 -13.62 10.13 -21.67
CA ALA A 334 -12.57 9.86 -22.65
C ALA A 334 -11.19 9.77 -21.96
N GLY A 335 -10.41 8.75 -22.32
CA GLY A 335 -9.07 8.52 -21.75
C GLY A 335 -9.04 7.82 -20.38
N GLN A 336 -10.18 7.65 -19.71
CA GLN A 336 -10.24 6.90 -18.45
C GLN A 336 -10.02 5.40 -18.69
N ARG A 337 -9.25 4.75 -17.80
CA ARG A 337 -8.93 3.32 -17.88
C ARG A 337 -9.52 2.53 -16.73
N ILE A 338 -10.07 1.35 -17.02
CA ILE A 338 -10.75 0.51 -16.03
C ILE A 338 -10.12 -0.88 -15.99
N LEU A 339 -9.65 -1.27 -14.81
CA LEU A 339 -9.23 -2.63 -14.46
C LEU A 339 -10.37 -3.34 -13.73
N GLY A 340 -10.90 -4.40 -14.33
CA GLY A 340 -11.86 -5.30 -13.71
C GLY A 340 -11.19 -6.51 -13.04
N PHE A 341 -11.94 -7.16 -12.15
CA PHE A 341 -11.56 -8.44 -11.54
C PHE A 341 -12.55 -9.56 -11.87
N ALA A 342 -12.04 -10.78 -11.95
CA ALA A 342 -12.82 -11.98 -12.14
C ALA A 342 -12.28 -13.11 -11.24
N ALA A 343 -13.16 -13.71 -10.48
CA ALA A 343 -12.87 -14.88 -9.65
C ALA A 343 -13.69 -16.04 -10.19
N HIS A 344 -13.03 -17.10 -10.64
CA HIS A 344 -13.69 -18.28 -11.21
C HIS A 344 -13.10 -19.57 -10.65
N SER A 345 -13.90 -20.62 -10.65
CA SER A 345 -13.46 -22.00 -10.39
C SER A 345 -13.43 -22.79 -11.71
N GLY A 346 -12.65 -23.88 -11.75
CA GLY A 346 -12.52 -24.74 -12.92
C GLY A 346 -11.68 -24.10 -14.04
N ASP A 347 -12.22 -24.11 -15.25
CA ASP A 347 -11.55 -23.52 -16.41
C ASP A 347 -11.74 -21.99 -16.46
N VAL A 348 -10.80 -21.28 -15.85
CA VAL A 348 -10.88 -19.83 -15.60
C VAL A 348 -10.73 -19.01 -16.88
N LEU A 349 -9.85 -19.39 -17.80
CA LEU A 349 -9.47 -18.52 -18.91
C LEU A 349 -10.61 -18.30 -19.92
N PRO A 350 -11.35 -19.34 -20.40
CA PRO A 350 -12.49 -19.12 -21.29
C PRO A 350 -13.60 -18.29 -20.65
N GLN A 351 -13.88 -18.51 -19.36
CA GLN A 351 -14.86 -17.73 -18.60
C GLN A 351 -14.42 -16.26 -18.49
N ALA A 352 -13.14 -16.03 -18.23
CA ALA A 352 -12.55 -14.70 -18.16
C ALA A 352 -12.61 -13.97 -19.50
N GLN A 353 -12.29 -14.63 -20.61
CA GLN A 353 -12.37 -14.06 -21.96
C GLN A 353 -13.81 -13.66 -22.31
N ALA A 354 -14.78 -14.55 -22.03
CA ALA A 354 -16.20 -14.23 -22.24
C ALA A 354 -16.66 -13.05 -21.37
N LYS A 355 -16.23 -12.98 -20.10
CA LYS A 355 -16.51 -11.85 -19.21
C LYS A 355 -15.86 -10.57 -19.71
N PHE A 356 -14.60 -10.62 -20.15
CA PHE A 356 -13.86 -9.46 -20.65
C PHE A 356 -14.56 -8.82 -21.85
N ALA A 357 -14.91 -9.65 -22.84
CA ALA A 357 -15.65 -9.21 -24.03
C ALA A 357 -17.01 -8.57 -23.69
N ARG A 358 -17.74 -9.14 -22.73
CA ARG A 358 -19.06 -8.62 -22.31
C ARG A 358 -18.97 -7.30 -21.53
N LYS A 359 -17.96 -7.15 -20.67
CA LYS A 359 -17.85 -6.00 -19.75
C LYS A 359 -17.24 -4.77 -20.42
N GLY A 360 -16.29 -4.95 -21.34
CA GLY A 360 -15.66 -3.85 -22.08
C GLY A 360 -14.66 -3.00 -21.28
N CYS A 361 -14.15 -3.49 -20.14
CA CYS A 361 -13.06 -2.83 -19.43
C CYS A 361 -11.74 -2.90 -20.23
N ASP A 362 -10.75 -2.07 -19.85
CA ASP A 362 -9.47 -2.02 -20.56
C ASP A 362 -8.53 -3.17 -20.16
N LEU A 363 -8.65 -3.63 -18.91
CA LEU A 363 -7.96 -4.79 -18.38
C LEU A 363 -8.90 -5.65 -17.53
N LEU A 364 -8.68 -6.96 -17.52
CA LEU A 364 -9.36 -7.87 -16.59
C LEU A 364 -8.35 -8.82 -15.97
N PHE A 365 -8.19 -8.76 -14.65
CA PHE A 365 -7.44 -9.78 -13.93
C PHE A 365 -8.35 -10.90 -13.47
N ALA A 366 -8.09 -12.11 -13.96
CA ALA A 366 -8.84 -13.31 -13.64
C ALA A 366 -8.01 -14.25 -12.78
N ASN A 367 -8.48 -14.56 -11.57
CA ASN A 367 -7.81 -15.49 -10.65
C ASN A 367 -8.66 -16.73 -10.36
N PRO A 368 -8.04 -17.92 -10.25
CA PRO A 368 -8.70 -19.08 -9.69
C PRO A 368 -8.99 -18.88 -8.20
N ILE A 369 -10.12 -19.39 -7.71
CA ILE A 369 -10.49 -19.39 -6.28
C ILE A 369 -10.58 -20.78 -5.66
N ASP A 370 -10.39 -21.81 -6.47
CA ASP A 370 -10.43 -23.22 -6.11
C ASP A 370 -9.03 -23.86 -6.02
N ARG A 371 -7.96 -23.07 -6.24
CA ARG A 371 -6.56 -23.52 -6.21
C ARG A 371 -5.86 -23.09 -4.91
N PRO A 372 -5.03 -23.96 -4.30
CA PRO A 372 -4.17 -23.57 -3.17
C PRO A 372 -3.31 -22.35 -3.52
N GLY A 373 -3.19 -21.39 -2.59
CA GLY A 373 -2.37 -20.19 -2.78
C GLY A 373 -2.98 -19.12 -3.71
N ALA A 374 -4.24 -19.25 -4.12
CA ALA A 374 -4.96 -18.26 -4.94
C ALA A 374 -6.32 -17.89 -4.33
N GLY A 375 -6.82 -16.69 -4.63
CA GLY A 375 -8.17 -16.28 -4.24
C GLY A 375 -8.28 -15.56 -2.90
N PHE A 376 -9.39 -15.82 -2.21
CA PHE A 376 -9.76 -15.11 -0.98
C PHE A 376 -8.89 -15.53 0.21
N ALA A 377 -8.72 -14.61 1.17
CA ALA A 377 -8.02 -14.83 2.45
C ALA A 377 -6.54 -15.31 2.43
N VAL A 378 -5.94 -15.58 1.26
CA VAL A 378 -4.51 -15.93 1.13
C VAL A 378 -3.62 -14.71 0.87
N SER A 379 -2.31 -14.81 1.15
CA SER A 379 -1.31 -13.75 0.94
C SER A 379 -0.75 -13.69 -0.49
N SER A 380 -0.86 -14.77 -1.25
CA SER A 380 -0.46 -14.89 -2.65
C SER A 380 -1.63 -14.82 -3.63
N ASN A 381 -1.34 -14.60 -4.90
CA ASN A 381 -2.31 -14.75 -5.98
C ASN A 381 -1.60 -15.16 -7.28
N GLN A 382 -2.39 -15.66 -8.22
CA GLN A 382 -1.98 -16.05 -9.57
C GLN A 382 -3.17 -15.87 -10.50
N GLY A 383 -2.95 -15.93 -11.81
CA GLY A 383 -4.06 -15.85 -12.75
C GLY A 383 -3.64 -15.41 -14.13
N TRP A 384 -4.54 -14.71 -14.80
CA TRP A 384 -4.33 -14.18 -16.14
C TRP A 384 -4.76 -12.71 -16.15
N LEU A 385 -3.90 -11.87 -16.73
CA LEU A 385 -4.25 -10.50 -17.05
C LEU A 385 -4.63 -10.44 -18.53
N LEU A 386 -5.90 -10.13 -18.78
CA LEU A 386 -6.42 -9.91 -20.12
C LEU A 386 -6.35 -8.43 -20.45
N GLY A 387 -6.02 -8.10 -21.70
CA GLY A 387 -5.87 -6.73 -22.17
C GLY A 387 -6.21 -6.54 -23.66
N PRO A 388 -5.89 -5.37 -24.23
CA PRO A 388 -6.25 -5.01 -25.60
C PRO A 388 -5.70 -5.99 -26.65
N GLY A 389 -6.43 -6.15 -27.76
CA GLY A 389 -6.00 -7.00 -28.88
C GLY A 389 -5.90 -8.49 -28.52
N ASP A 390 -6.81 -8.97 -27.66
CA ASP A 390 -6.84 -10.35 -27.15
C ASP A 390 -5.56 -10.79 -26.40
N ALA A 391 -4.80 -9.82 -25.88
CA ALA A 391 -3.62 -10.10 -25.06
C ALA A 391 -4.00 -10.87 -23.79
N VAL A 392 -3.26 -11.95 -23.51
CA VAL A 392 -3.40 -12.75 -22.29
C VAL A 392 -2.01 -12.96 -21.67
N GLU A 393 -1.74 -12.30 -20.55
CA GLU A 393 -0.51 -12.47 -19.79
C GLU A 393 -0.75 -13.42 -18.60
N PRO A 394 -0.10 -14.60 -18.56
CA PRO A 394 -0.14 -15.46 -17.38
C PRO A 394 0.68 -14.86 -16.23
N ILE A 395 0.08 -14.81 -15.04
CA ILE A 395 0.69 -14.34 -13.80
C ILE A 395 0.93 -15.55 -12.90
N ALA A 396 2.20 -15.93 -12.74
CA ALA A 396 2.63 -16.99 -11.83
C ALA A 396 2.32 -16.66 -10.36
N PRO A 397 2.23 -17.68 -9.48
CA PRO A 397 2.07 -17.49 -8.04
C PRO A 397 3.13 -16.55 -7.45
N GLN A 398 2.67 -15.44 -6.89
CA GLN A 398 3.51 -14.46 -6.19
C GLN A 398 2.69 -13.74 -5.12
N SER A 399 3.31 -12.86 -4.32
CA SER A 399 2.59 -12.10 -3.29
C SER A 399 1.51 -11.22 -3.92
N LYS A 400 0.41 -10.97 -3.20
CA LYS A 400 -0.64 -10.05 -3.66
C LYS A 400 -0.10 -8.63 -3.92
N LEU A 401 0.94 -8.22 -3.21
CA LEU A 401 1.60 -6.93 -3.46
C LEU A 401 2.33 -6.93 -4.81
N ALA A 402 3.06 -7.99 -5.15
CA ALA A 402 3.69 -8.13 -6.47
C ALA A 402 2.66 -8.15 -7.60
N VAL A 403 1.52 -8.84 -7.41
CA VAL A 403 0.40 -8.80 -8.35
C VAL A 403 -0.14 -7.38 -8.47
N ALA A 404 -0.35 -6.65 -7.36
CA ALA A 404 -0.83 -5.28 -7.38
C ALA A 404 0.09 -4.36 -8.22
N HIS A 405 1.40 -4.46 -8.06
CA HIS A 405 2.35 -3.69 -8.84
C HIS A 405 2.31 -4.01 -10.35
N ARG A 406 2.18 -5.28 -10.72
CA ARG A 406 2.03 -5.69 -12.13
C ARG A 406 0.76 -5.11 -12.74
N LEU A 407 -0.37 -5.27 -12.06
CA LEU A 407 -1.66 -4.76 -12.52
C LEU A 407 -1.65 -3.24 -12.69
N LEU A 408 -1.05 -2.51 -11.76
CA LEU A 408 -0.88 -1.06 -11.85
C LEU A 408 0.08 -0.63 -12.96
N THR A 409 1.10 -1.44 -13.29
CA THR A 409 2.01 -1.14 -14.41
C THR A 409 1.29 -1.29 -15.74
N ALA A 410 0.52 -2.36 -15.91
CA ALA A 410 -0.31 -2.54 -17.08
C ALA A 410 -1.36 -1.43 -17.19
N LEU A 411 -2.08 -1.12 -16.10
CA LEU A 411 -3.12 -0.07 -16.11
C LEU A 411 -2.53 1.32 -16.40
N GLY A 412 -1.40 1.66 -15.78
CA GLY A 412 -0.71 2.93 -15.99
C GLY A 412 -0.18 3.09 -17.41
N GLY A 413 0.29 2.00 -18.03
CA GLY A 413 0.75 2.00 -19.42
C GLY A 413 -0.34 2.30 -20.46
N LEU A 414 -1.62 2.17 -20.08
CA LEU A 414 -2.76 2.52 -20.94
C LEU A 414 -3.19 3.98 -20.79
N LEU A 415 -2.75 4.68 -19.75
CA LEU A 415 -3.09 6.08 -19.52
C LEU A 415 -2.38 6.95 -20.57
N PRO A 416 -3.05 8.00 -21.10
CA PRO A 416 -2.39 8.97 -21.96
C PRO A 416 -1.20 9.57 -21.21
N GLY A 417 -0.06 9.77 -21.89
CA GLY A 417 1.15 10.32 -21.27
C GLY A 417 0.84 11.60 -20.49
N VAL A 418 1.49 11.78 -19.33
CA VAL A 418 1.40 13.06 -18.61
C VAL A 418 2.00 14.10 -19.56
N ALA A 419 1.18 15.01 -20.08
CA ALA A 419 1.71 16.18 -20.74
C ALA A 419 2.62 16.85 -19.72
N ALA A 420 3.94 16.83 -19.95
CA ALA A 420 4.89 17.53 -19.11
C ALA A 420 4.38 18.98 -19.01
N SER A 421 3.88 19.37 -17.84
CA SER A 421 3.53 20.75 -17.58
C SER A 421 4.81 21.54 -17.79
N GLY A 422 4.84 22.31 -18.88
CA GLY A 422 6.01 23.03 -19.33
C GLY A 422 6.57 23.89 -18.20
N GLY A 423 7.75 23.53 -17.72
CA GLY A 423 8.67 24.49 -17.12
C GLY A 423 9.14 25.42 -18.22
N GLN A 424 8.39 26.48 -18.48
CA GLN A 424 8.90 27.70 -19.09
C GLN A 424 8.88 28.78 -18.01
N GLY A 425 10.06 29.33 -17.71
CA GLY A 425 10.28 30.42 -16.75
C GLY A 425 11.57 30.23 -15.99
#